data_AF-W2TUG5-F1
#
_entry.id   AF-W2TUG5-F1
#
_cell.length_a   1.000
_cell.length_b   1.000
_cell.length_c   1.000
_cell.angle_alpha   90.00
_cell.angle_beta   90.00
_cell.angle_gamma   90.00
#
_symmetry.space_group_name_H-M   'P 1'
#
loop_
_entity.id
_entity.type
_entity.pdbx_description
1 polymer ?
#
loop_
_entity_poly.entity_id
_entity_poly.type
_entity_poly.pdbx_seq_one_letter_code
_entity_poly.pdbx_strand_id
1 'polypeptide(L)'
;MAKNIDSFEQFTTRIRRLRMRRCGPTPALTIFFAYAPTSSYEEEEKFYRDDHAFYKVIISGFNAKVDPRKTPEELHIGTHGLQWNERGERLSDFIMTTTTIHGNSQFQEPSSLRWTWGSPDRGYLNEIDHIIVIKRFCLTDVAVVLKFYTGSDHRLLRGRFSFTRRAEKSAKFRERNPKTTISWDLFATLTGFWEYSAMDNIDEEYDRLVEHLHNCAKEAESFKTTKSLETLELIRQRGAARAAGNQ
;
A
#
# COMPACT_ATOMS: atom_id res chain seq x y z
N MET A 1 -19.97 4.60 20.69
CA MET A 1 -19.35 4.02 19.47
C MET A 1 -20.36 3.55 18.42
N ALA A 2 -21.50 2.96 18.80
CA ALA A 2 -22.49 2.44 17.83
C ALA A 2 -23.00 3.46 16.77
N LYS A 3 -23.07 4.76 17.08
CA LYS A 3 -23.59 5.80 16.17
C LYS A 3 -22.73 6.04 14.91
N ASN A 4 -21.48 5.57 14.90
CA ASN A 4 -20.54 5.81 13.80
C ASN A 4 -20.30 4.57 12.92
N ILE A 5 -20.96 3.44 13.23
CA ILE A 5 -20.91 2.26 12.37
C ILE A 5 -21.84 2.52 11.18
N ASP A 6 -21.31 2.38 9.97
CA ASP A 6 -22.05 2.51 8.71
C ASP A 6 -22.66 1.16 8.34
N SER A 7 -21.81 0.14 8.25
CA SER A 7 -22.18 -1.23 7.96
C SER A 7 -21.19 -2.20 8.58
N PHE A 8 -21.66 -3.41 8.82
CA PHE A 8 -20.85 -4.57 9.15
C PHE A 8 -21.31 -5.72 8.29
N GLU A 9 -20.39 -6.30 7.52
CA GLU A 9 -20.67 -7.34 6.55
C GLU A 9 -19.72 -8.50 6.77
N GLN A 10 -20.27 -9.71 6.71
CA GLN A 10 -19.50 -10.93 6.76
C GLN A 10 -19.54 -11.55 5.37
N PHE A 11 -18.39 -11.61 4.70
CA PHE A 11 -18.27 -12.22 3.37
C PHE A 11 -18.05 -13.73 3.47
N THR A 12 -17.20 -14.13 4.41
CA THR A 12 -16.92 -15.54 4.71
C THR A 12 -16.82 -15.75 6.21
N THR A 13 -16.57 -16.97 6.67
CA THR A 13 -16.25 -17.23 8.09
C THR A 13 -14.95 -16.55 8.53
N ARG A 14 -14.09 -16.20 7.57
CA ARG A 14 -12.73 -15.67 7.77
C ARG A 14 -12.59 -14.19 7.45
N ILE A 15 -13.46 -13.64 6.58
CA ILE A 15 -13.37 -12.27 6.09
C ILE A 15 -14.63 -11.50 6.47
N ARG A 16 -14.42 -10.39 7.18
CA ARG A 16 -15.46 -9.44 7.57
C ARG A 16 -15.03 -8.02 7.26
N ARG A 17 -15.99 -7.15 6.98
CA ARG A 17 -15.77 -5.72 6.73
C ARG A 17 -16.62 -4.90 7.69
N LEU A 18 -15.96 -3.97 8.38
CA LEU A 18 -16.60 -2.94 9.18
C LEU A 18 -16.35 -1.59 8.51
N ARG A 19 -17.42 -0.91 8.12
CA ARG A 19 -17.34 0.46 7.61
C ARG A 19 -17.79 1.41 8.70
N MET A 20 -17.00 2.44 8.96
CA MET A 20 -17.26 3.45 9.98
C MET A 20 -17.33 4.83 9.34
N ARG A 21 -18.43 5.54 9.60
CA ARG A 21 -18.58 6.96 9.27
C ARG A 21 -17.74 7.79 10.22
N ARG A 22 -17.19 8.88 9.69
CA ARG A 22 -16.49 9.92 10.48
C ARG A 22 -17.28 11.22 10.42
N CYS A 23 -17.02 12.12 11.36
CA CYS A 23 -17.76 13.37 11.46
C CYS A 23 -17.51 14.28 10.25
N GLY A 24 -18.57 14.94 9.77
CA GLY A 24 -18.50 15.87 8.64
C GLY A 24 -18.26 15.20 7.29
N PRO A 25 -17.83 15.95 6.26
CA PRO A 25 -17.62 15.45 4.89
C PRO A 25 -16.30 14.67 4.74
N THR A 26 -15.93 13.89 5.75
CA THR A 26 -14.66 13.19 5.83
C THR A 26 -14.82 11.75 5.30
N PRO A 27 -13.85 11.21 4.54
CA PRO A 27 -13.96 9.84 4.02
C PRO A 27 -14.15 8.81 5.12
N ALA A 28 -15.01 7.81 4.87
CA ALA A 28 -15.23 6.70 5.78
C ALA A 28 -13.94 5.88 5.99
N LEU A 29 -13.87 5.20 7.13
CA LEU A 29 -12.84 4.21 7.44
C LEU A 29 -13.43 2.83 7.19
N THR A 30 -12.77 2.03 6.36
CA THR A 30 -13.11 0.62 6.13
C THR A 30 -12.05 -0.25 6.82
N ILE A 31 -12.50 -1.17 7.66
CA ILE A 31 -11.66 -2.13 8.37
C ILE A 31 -12.05 -3.53 7.88
N PHE A 32 -11.08 -4.24 7.31
CA PHE A 32 -11.19 -5.66 6.98
C PHE A 32 -10.60 -6.48 8.11
N PHE A 33 -11.34 -7.46 8.59
CA PHE A 33 -10.86 -8.50 9.49
C PHE A 33 -10.66 -9.75 8.66
N ALA A 34 -9.42 -10.24 8.61
CA ALA A 34 -9.07 -11.47 7.92
C ALA A 34 -8.50 -12.47 8.93
N TYR A 35 -8.97 -13.71 8.89
CA TYR A 35 -8.37 -14.80 9.64
C TYR A 35 -8.02 -15.93 8.69
N ALA A 36 -6.75 -16.03 8.34
CA ALA A 36 -6.28 -16.84 7.23
C ALA A 36 -5.10 -17.71 7.65
N PRO A 37 -5.31 -18.66 8.58
CA PRO A 37 -4.23 -19.50 9.08
C PRO A 37 -3.76 -20.54 8.06
N THR A 38 -4.47 -20.75 6.95
CA THR A 38 -4.14 -21.74 5.91
C THR A 38 -4.62 -21.37 4.50
N SER A 39 -5.31 -20.24 4.31
CA SER A 39 -5.88 -19.87 2.99
C SER A 39 -4.83 -19.28 2.04
N SER A 40 -5.11 -19.37 0.74
CA SER A 40 -4.42 -18.63 -0.31
C SER A 40 -4.87 -17.16 -0.29
N TYR A 41 -3.92 -16.23 -0.29
CA TYR A 41 -4.14 -14.77 -0.22
C TYR A 41 -5.00 -14.17 -1.35
N GLU A 42 -5.32 -14.94 -2.39
CA GLU A 42 -6.06 -14.51 -3.58
C GLU A 42 -7.51 -14.09 -3.26
N GLU A 43 -8.18 -14.82 -2.35
CA GLU A 43 -9.54 -14.47 -1.94
C GLU A 43 -9.54 -13.13 -1.19
N GLU A 44 -8.61 -12.96 -0.26
CA GLU A 44 -8.44 -11.74 0.54
C GLU A 44 -8.09 -10.53 -0.36
N GLU A 45 -7.27 -10.75 -1.38
CA GLU A 45 -6.86 -9.70 -2.33
C GLU A 45 -8.03 -9.19 -3.17
N LYS A 46 -8.91 -10.07 -3.63
CA LYS A 46 -10.12 -9.68 -4.36
C LYS A 46 -11.02 -8.78 -3.51
N PHE A 47 -11.33 -9.19 -2.27
CA PHE A 47 -12.17 -8.38 -1.37
C PHE A 47 -11.56 -7.02 -1.05
N TYR A 48 -10.22 -6.96 -0.96
CA TYR A 48 -9.53 -5.71 -0.74
C TYR A 48 -9.57 -4.78 -1.96
N ARG A 49 -9.40 -5.31 -3.18
CA ARG A 49 -9.38 -4.53 -4.43
C ARG A 49 -10.75 -3.97 -4.80
N ASP A 50 -11.82 -4.72 -4.59
CA ASP A 50 -13.19 -4.33 -4.98
C ASP A 50 -13.73 -3.14 -4.17
N ASP A 51 -13.18 -2.89 -2.99
CA ASP A 51 -13.53 -1.72 -2.18
C ASP A 51 -12.76 -0.47 -2.68
N HIS A 52 -13.42 0.69 -2.78
CA HIS A 52 -12.75 1.93 -3.22
C HIS A 52 -12.61 2.96 -2.09
N ALA A 53 -12.61 2.52 -0.83
CA ALA A 53 -12.47 3.43 0.30
C ALA A 53 -11.08 4.08 0.35
N PHE A 54 -11.09 5.37 0.69
CA PHE A 54 -9.89 6.18 0.85
C PHE A 54 -9.03 5.74 2.05
N TYR A 55 -9.69 5.30 3.13
CA TYR A 55 -9.04 4.73 4.31
C TYR A 55 -9.41 3.27 4.44
N LYS A 56 -8.42 2.39 4.25
CA LYS A 56 -8.54 0.95 4.48
C LYS A 56 -7.50 0.48 5.47
N VAL A 57 -7.95 -0.37 6.38
CA VAL A 57 -7.12 -1.08 7.34
C VAL A 57 -7.47 -2.56 7.22
N ILE A 58 -6.46 -3.41 7.13
CA ILE A 58 -6.61 -4.86 7.26
C ILE A 58 -6.02 -5.24 8.60
N ILE A 59 -6.81 -5.92 9.42
CA ILE A 59 -6.37 -6.56 10.67
C ILE A 59 -6.40 -8.05 10.39
N SER A 60 -5.25 -8.70 10.50
CA SER A 60 -5.15 -10.10 10.09
C SER A 60 -4.27 -10.98 10.95
N GLY A 61 -4.71 -12.22 11.17
CA GLY A 61 -3.87 -13.33 11.66
C GLY A 61 -3.48 -14.22 10.47
N PHE A 62 -2.37 -13.87 9.80
CA PHE A 62 -1.89 -14.56 8.59
C PHE A 62 -0.92 -15.71 8.87
N ASN A 63 -0.52 -15.92 10.14
CA ASN A 63 0.56 -16.87 10.48
C ASN A 63 1.86 -16.60 9.70
N ALA A 64 2.03 -15.35 9.25
CA ALA A 64 3.13 -14.87 8.45
C ALA A 64 4.15 -14.15 9.34
N LYS A 65 5.42 -14.42 9.12
CA LYS A 65 6.53 -13.72 9.79
C LYS A 65 7.21 -12.86 8.73
N VAL A 66 7.17 -11.54 8.92
CA VAL A 66 7.70 -10.57 7.95
C VAL A 66 9.03 -10.04 8.45
N ASP A 67 10.06 -10.21 7.63
CA ASP A 67 11.41 -9.69 7.88
C ASP A 67 11.48 -8.18 7.60
N PRO A 68 12.54 -7.47 8.04
CA PRO A 68 12.83 -6.16 7.51
C PRO A 68 12.89 -6.17 5.98
N ARG A 69 12.50 -5.03 5.43
CA ARG A 69 12.68 -4.69 4.02
C ARG A 69 14.06 -5.11 3.49
N LYS A 70 14.09 -5.87 2.39
CA LYS A 70 15.32 -6.42 1.79
C LYS A 70 15.98 -5.43 0.83
N THR A 71 15.21 -4.67 0.05
CA THR A 71 15.75 -3.81 -1.01
C THR A 71 15.22 -2.37 -0.94
N PRO A 72 15.91 -1.36 -1.53
CA PRO A 72 15.45 0.03 -1.71
C PRO A 72 14.01 0.23 -2.24
N GLU A 73 13.51 -0.73 -3.01
CA GLU A 73 12.27 -0.67 -3.78
C GLU A 73 11.05 -1.10 -2.95
N GLU A 74 11.23 -1.95 -1.95
CA GLU A 74 10.18 -2.48 -1.04
C GLU A 74 9.65 -1.44 -0.03
N LEU A 75 9.38 -0.19 -0.45
CA LEU A 75 8.97 0.96 0.40
C LEU A 75 7.74 0.71 1.29
N HIS A 76 6.97 -0.32 0.99
CA HIS A 76 5.74 -0.70 1.68
C HIS A 76 5.98 -1.50 2.96
N ILE A 77 7.14 -2.15 3.06
CA ILE A 77 7.60 -2.88 4.25
C ILE A 77 8.65 -2.02 4.96
N GLY A 78 8.57 -1.98 6.29
CA GLY A 78 9.50 -1.21 7.11
C GLY A 78 10.72 -2.05 7.51
N THR A 79 11.65 -1.41 8.21
CA THR A 79 12.95 -1.99 8.58
C THR A 79 12.95 -2.71 9.94
N HIS A 80 11.79 -2.86 10.59
CA HIS A 80 11.69 -3.36 11.97
C HIS A 80 11.03 -4.74 12.08
N GLY A 81 10.95 -5.51 10.99
CA GLY A 81 10.59 -6.94 11.07
C GLY A 81 11.62 -7.74 11.86
N LEU A 82 11.29 -8.98 12.24
CA LEU A 82 12.16 -9.80 13.10
C LEU A 82 12.52 -11.18 12.53
N GLN A 83 11.58 -11.79 11.82
CA GLN A 83 11.68 -13.19 11.40
C GLN A 83 10.98 -13.34 10.06
N TRP A 84 11.39 -14.36 9.31
CA TRP A 84 10.84 -14.66 8.01
C TRP A 84 10.31 -16.11 7.95
N ASN A 85 9.23 -16.32 7.20
CA ASN A 85 8.78 -17.63 6.74
C ASN A 85 8.14 -17.52 5.34
N GLU A 86 7.87 -18.66 4.68
CA GLU A 86 7.23 -18.72 3.35
C GLU A 86 5.92 -17.90 3.28
N ARG A 87 5.15 -17.89 4.38
CA ARG A 87 3.91 -17.11 4.46
C ARG A 87 4.17 -15.61 4.53
N GLY A 88 5.30 -15.22 5.12
CA GLY A 88 5.82 -13.86 5.14
C GLY A 88 6.15 -13.36 3.75
N GLU A 89 6.73 -14.19 2.88
CA GLU A 89 6.96 -13.85 1.48
C GLU A 89 5.66 -13.56 0.73
N ARG A 90 4.69 -14.46 0.83
CA ARG A 90 3.37 -14.26 0.21
C ARG A 90 2.64 -13.02 0.77
N LEU A 91 2.81 -12.72 2.06
CA LEU A 91 2.29 -11.49 2.65
C LEU A 91 3.02 -10.25 2.12
N SER A 92 4.34 -10.33 1.93
CA SER A 92 5.11 -9.25 1.29
C SER A 92 4.63 -8.99 -0.14
N ASP A 93 4.41 -10.05 -0.93
CA ASP A 93 3.89 -9.95 -2.29
C ASP A 93 2.51 -9.30 -2.32
N PHE A 94 1.62 -9.72 -1.42
CA PHE A 94 0.31 -9.09 -1.23
C PHE A 94 0.45 -7.59 -0.94
N ILE A 95 1.35 -7.22 -0.02
CA ILE A 95 1.55 -5.83 0.40
C ILE A 95 2.07 -4.98 -0.76
N MET A 96 3.02 -5.50 -1.52
CA MET A 96 3.59 -4.85 -2.70
C MET A 96 2.55 -4.71 -3.82
N THR A 97 1.86 -5.80 -4.16
CA THR A 97 0.86 -5.85 -5.26
C THR A 97 -0.34 -4.97 -4.97
N THR A 98 -0.80 -4.93 -3.73
CA THR A 98 -1.91 -4.06 -3.31
C THR A 98 -1.48 -2.63 -2.99
N THR A 99 -0.20 -2.31 -3.09
CA THR A 99 0.40 -1.02 -2.70
C THR A 99 -0.01 -0.59 -1.27
N THR A 100 -0.18 -1.58 -0.39
CA THR A 100 -0.48 -1.35 1.02
C THR A 100 0.80 -1.24 1.82
N ILE A 101 0.71 -0.96 3.11
CA ILE A 101 1.86 -0.76 3.98
C ILE A 101 1.75 -1.70 5.16
N HIS A 102 2.84 -2.42 5.43
CA HIS A 102 2.95 -3.32 6.57
C HIS A 102 3.16 -2.53 7.86
N GLY A 103 2.07 -2.20 8.57
CA GLY A 103 2.10 -1.30 9.73
C GLY A 103 3.06 -1.72 10.85
N ASN A 104 3.12 -3.01 11.18
CA ASN A 104 3.97 -3.51 12.26
C ASN A 104 5.46 -3.20 12.03
N SER A 105 5.96 -3.40 10.82
CA SER A 105 7.37 -3.18 10.48
C SER A 105 7.79 -1.70 10.41
N GLN A 106 6.81 -0.79 10.41
CA GLN A 106 7.04 0.65 10.20
C GLN A 106 7.47 1.38 11.47
N PHE A 107 7.33 0.74 12.64
CA PHE A 107 7.64 1.34 13.93
C PHE A 107 8.61 0.45 14.70
N GLN A 108 9.56 1.10 15.34
CA GLN A 108 10.53 0.43 16.19
C GLN A 108 9.88 0.11 17.54
N GLU A 109 9.73 -1.19 17.82
CA GLU A 109 9.26 -1.72 19.10
C GLU A 109 10.35 -2.63 19.68
N PRO A 110 10.53 -2.72 21.00
CA PRO A 110 11.48 -3.64 21.60
C PRO A 110 11.17 -5.08 21.19
N SER A 111 12.16 -5.79 20.66
CA SER A 111 11.98 -7.13 20.07
C SER A 111 11.28 -8.13 21.00
N SER A 112 11.59 -8.09 22.30
CA SER A 112 10.97 -8.92 23.35
C SER A 112 9.47 -8.66 23.55
N LEU A 113 8.97 -7.51 23.08
CA LEU A 113 7.60 -7.06 23.24
C LEU A 113 6.77 -7.13 21.96
N ARG A 114 7.34 -7.56 20.82
CA ARG A 114 6.65 -7.57 19.52
C ARG A 114 5.72 -8.75 19.26
N TRP A 115 5.96 -9.89 19.90
CA TRP A 115 5.23 -11.12 19.59
C TRP A 115 3.71 -10.99 19.79
N THR A 116 2.90 -11.50 18.88
CA THR A 116 1.43 -11.44 19.03
C THR A 116 0.87 -12.78 19.44
N TRP A 117 1.62 -13.86 19.30
CA TRP A 117 1.27 -15.22 19.69
C TRP A 117 2.42 -15.92 20.41
N GLY A 118 2.12 -16.65 21.48
CA GLY A 118 3.06 -17.49 22.20
C GLY A 118 2.62 -18.95 22.21
N SER A 119 3.55 -19.88 22.05
CA SER A 119 3.24 -21.31 22.12
C SER A 119 2.75 -21.72 23.52
N PRO A 120 1.94 -22.79 23.65
CA PRO A 120 1.40 -23.23 24.94
C PRO A 120 2.48 -23.55 25.99
N ASP A 121 3.62 -24.09 25.55
CA ASP A 121 4.79 -24.40 26.36
C ASP A 121 5.69 -23.17 26.61
N ARG A 122 5.35 -22.01 26.04
CA ARG A 122 6.13 -20.76 26.04
C ARG A 122 7.53 -20.88 25.41
N GLY A 123 7.78 -21.94 24.63
CA GLY A 123 9.05 -22.13 23.92
C GLY A 123 9.24 -21.20 22.72
N TYR A 124 8.13 -20.74 22.11
CA TYR A 124 8.16 -19.91 20.90
C TYR A 124 7.28 -18.67 21.05
N LEU A 125 7.81 -17.53 20.61
CA LEU A 125 7.11 -16.25 20.57
C LEU A 125 7.18 -15.72 19.14
N ASN A 126 6.01 -15.48 18.52
CA ASN A 126 5.92 -15.10 17.11
C ASN A 126 5.07 -13.85 16.92
N GLU A 127 5.48 -12.98 15.99
CA GLU A 127 4.69 -11.86 15.49
C GLU A 127 3.96 -12.32 14.22
N ILE A 128 2.67 -12.66 14.35
CA ILE A 128 1.87 -13.27 13.28
C ILE A 128 0.52 -12.60 13.04
N ASP A 129 0.18 -11.63 13.88
CA ASP A 129 -0.97 -10.75 13.74
C ASP A 129 -0.49 -9.39 13.22
N HIS A 130 -1.19 -8.87 12.23
CA HIS A 130 -0.71 -7.77 11.38
C HIS A 130 -1.76 -6.68 11.24
N ILE A 131 -1.30 -5.43 11.26
CA ILE A 131 -2.07 -4.27 10.84
C ILE A 131 -1.48 -3.75 9.54
N ILE A 132 -2.27 -3.77 8.47
CA ILE A 132 -1.87 -3.33 7.13
C ILE A 132 -2.76 -2.16 6.72
N VAL A 133 -2.19 -1.12 6.11
CA VAL A 133 -2.92 0.13 5.80
C VAL A 133 -2.66 0.58 4.37
N ILE A 134 -3.67 1.17 3.72
CA ILE A 134 -3.49 1.74 2.38
C ILE A 134 -2.71 3.06 2.38
N LYS A 135 -2.77 3.82 3.48
CA LYS A 135 -2.10 5.13 3.60
C LYS A 135 -1.24 5.20 4.85
N ARG A 136 0.08 5.33 4.67
CA ARG A 136 1.05 5.42 5.79
C ARG A 136 0.74 6.57 6.72
N PHE A 137 0.34 7.72 6.15
CA PHE A 137 0.28 9.00 6.87
C PHE A 137 -0.76 9.03 7.98
N CYS A 138 -1.77 8.15 7.96
CA CYS A 138 -2.78 8.10 9.03
C CYS A 138 -2.39 7.13 10.16
N LEU A 139 -1.46 6.21 9.94
CA LEU A 139 -0.99 5.29 10.96
C LEU A 139 0.17 5.93 11.73
N THR A 140 0.04 6.06 13.04
CA THR A 140 1.01 6.79 13.89
C THR A 140 1.73 5.90 14.88
N ASP A 141 1.26 4.67 15.07
CA ASP A 141 1.84 3.69 15.98
C ASP A 141 1.23 2.30 15.72
N VAL A 142 2.02 1.24 15.90
CA VAL A 142 1.56 -0.15 15.97
C VAL A 142 2.35 -0.86 17.07
N ALA A 143 1.66 -1.32 18.10
CA ALA A 143 2.28 -1.93 19.26
C ALA A 143 1.36 -2.95 19.94
N VAL A 144 1.96 -3.90 20.68
CA VAL A 144 1.23 -4.83 21.53
C VAL A 144 0.80 -4.16 22.83
N VAL A 145 -0.41 -4.43 23.30
CA VAL A 145 -0.91 -3.95 24.59
C VAL A 145 -0.33 -4.80 25.72
N LEU A 146 0.65 -4.26 26.44
CA LEU A 146 1.43 -5.01 27.45
C LEU A 146 0.66 -5.35 28.72
N LYS A 147 -0.18 -4.44 29.20
CA LYS A 147 -0.85 -4.53 30.52
C LYS A 147 -2.28 -5.06 30.40
N PHE A 148 -2.51 -6.05 29.53
CA PHE A 148 -3.81 -6.66 29.36
C PHE A 148 -3.67 -8.15 29.05
N TYR A 149 -4.12 -9.00 29.96
CA TYR A 149 -4.13 -10.45 29.77
C TYR A 149 -5.52 -10.88 29.29
N THR A 150 -5.57 -11.50 28.11
CA THR A 150 -6.80 -11.94 27.45
C THR A 150 -7.23 -13.35 27.89
N GLY A 151 -6.38 -14.10 28.59
CA GLY A 151 -6.58 -15.54 28.77
C GLY A 151 -6.26 -16.38 27.52
N SER A 152 -5.76 -15.75 26.45
CA SER A 152 -5.36 -16.41 25.20
C SER A 152 -3.83 -16.46 25.08
N ASP A 153 -3.37 -17.39 24.27
CA ASP A 153 -2.03 -17.45 23.68
C ASP A 153 -1.70 -16.24 22.77
N HIS A 154 -2.72 -15.49 22.33
CA HIS A 154 -2.56 -14.23 21.61
C HIS A 154 -2.61 -12.99 22.51
N ARG A 155 -1.79 -11.99 22.15
CA ARG A 155 -1.78 -10.65 22.75
C ARG A 155 -2.52 -9.66 21.86
N LEU A 156 -3.12 -8.65 22.48
CA LEU A 156 -3.82 -7.59 21.74
C LEU A 156 -2.82 -6.73 20.97
N LEU A 157 -2.99 -6.65 19.66
CA LEU A 157 -2.28 -5.71 18.78
C LEU A 157 -3.11 -4.43 18.62
N ARG A 158 -2.46 -3.27 18.75
CA ARG A 158 -3.09 -1.95 18.66
C ARG A 158 -2.45 -1.13 17.56
N GLY A 159 -3.27 -0.61 16.64
CA GLY A 159 -2.90 0.48 15.74
C GLY A 159 -3.45 1.81 16.22
N ARG A 160 -2.64 2.88 16.22
CA ARG A 160 -3.10 4.24 16.51
C ARG A 160 -3.21 5.04 15.22
N PHE A 161 -4.41 5.56 14.96
CA PHE A 161 -4.70 6.31 13.74
C PHE A 161 -4.94 7.79 14.02
N SER A 162 -4.38 8.66 13.19
CA SER A 162 -4.62 10.10 13.18
C SER A 162 -5.14 10.52 11.82
N PHE A 163 -6.33 11.11 11.79
CA PHE A 163 -6.97 11.55 10.57
C PHE A 163 -7.10 13.07 10.57
N THR A 164 -6.24 13.75 9.81
CA THR A 164 -6.26 15.21 9.70
C THR A 164 -6.71 15.64 8.31
N ARG A 165 -7.55 16.68 8.24
CA ARG A 165 -8.02 17.25 6.97
C ARG A 165 -6.87 17.72 6.07
N ARG A 166 -5.76 18.18 6.67
CA ARG A 166 -4.56 18.59 5.93
C ARG A 166 -3.92 17.39 5.24
N ALA A 167 -3.67 16.30 5.97
CA ALA A 167 -3.06 15.11 5.41
C ALA A 167 -3.98 14.46 4.35
N GLU A 168 -5.30 14.46 4.58
CA GLU A 168 -6.30 14.03 3.60
C GLU A 168 -6.18 14.81 2.29
N LYS A 169 -6.15 16.15 2.35
CA LYS A 169 -6.02 17.00 1.16
C LYS A 169 -4.69 16.76 0.43
N SER A 170 -3.58 16.67 1.17
CA SER A 170 -2.27 16.41 0.60
C SER A 170 -2.18 15.05 -0.08
N ALA A 171 -2.78 14.01 0.52
CA ALA A 171 -2.81 12.68 -0.07
C ALA A 171 -3.67 12.62 -1.34
N LYS A 172 -4.88 13.21 -1.32
CA LYS A 172 -5.72 13.33 -2.53
C LYS A 172 -5.03 14.13 -3.65
N PHE A 173 -4.21 15.11 -3.29
CA PHE A 173 -3.41 15.85 -4.27
C PHE A 173 -2.29 14.99 -4.86
N ARG A 174 -1.58 14.19 -4.04
CA ARG A 174 -0.56 13.24 -4.52
C ARG A 174 -1.15 12.13 -5.40
N GLU A 175 -2.36 11.67 -5.12
CA GLU A 175 -3.04 10.69 -5.99
C GLU A 175 -3.46 11.27 -7.34
N ARG A 176 -3.64 12.59 -7.43
CA ARG A 176 -3.75 13.30 -8.70
C ARG A 176 -2.36 13.48 -9.31
N ASN A 177 -1.63 12.39 -9.51
CA ASN A 177 -0.51 12.43 -10.44
C ASN A 177 -1.05 12.84 -11.82
N PRO A 178 -0.33 13.68 -12.58
CA PRO A 178 -0.69 13.92 -13.97
C PRO A 178 -0.74 12.55 -14.66
N LYS A 179 -1.90 12.20 -15.24
CA LYS A 179 -2.02 10.96 -16.01
C LYS A 179 -0.95 11.00 -17.10
N THR A 180 0.04 10.13 -16.99
CA THR A 180 0.95 9.85 -18.10
C THR A 180 0.07 9.41 -19.26
N THR A 181 0.05 10.21 -20.31
CA THR A 181 -0.71 9.86 -21.51
C THR A 181 0.31 9.33 -22.49
N ILE A 182 0.23 8.02 -22.77
CA ILE A 182 0.98 7.41 -23.86
C ILE A 182 0.35 7.91 -25.15
N SER A 183 1.15 8.56 -25.98
CA SER A 183 0.73 8.85 -27.35
C SER A 183 0.71 7.54 -28.13
N TRP A 184 -0.48 6.98 -28.36
CA TRP A 184 -0.64 5.70 -29.05
C TRP A 184 -0.08 5.72 -30.46
N ASP A 185 -0.16 6.85 -31.18
CA ASP A 185 0.38 6.99 -32.54
C ASP A 185 1.92 6.92 -32.53
N LEU A 186 2.55 7.56 -31.54
CA LEU A 186 4.00 7.52 -31.36
C LEU A 186 4.45 6.13 -30.91
N PHE A 187 3.74 5.51 -29.96
CA PHE A 187 4.01 4.15 -29.52
C PHE A 187 3.91 3.15 -30.69
N ALA A 188 2.83 3.21 -31.48
CA ALA A 188 2.65 2.36 -32.65
C ALA A 188 3.79 2.53 -33.67
N THR A 189 4.24 3.76 -33.88
CA THR A 189 5.37 4.07 -34.76
C THR A 189 6.67 3.46 -34.21
N LEU A 190 6.96 3.64 -32.91
CA LEU A 190 8.17 3.13 -32.26
C LEU A 190 8.23 1.59 -32.24
N THR A 191 7.10 0.94 -31.93
CA THR A 191 7.00 -0.53 -31.98
C THR A 191 7.15 -1.08 -33.39
N GLY A 192 6.78 -0.32 -34.41
CA GLY A 192 6.96 -0.69 -35.82
C GLY A 192 8.42 -0.78 -36.28
N PHE A 193 9.37 -0.20 -35.53
CA PHE A 193 10.81 -0.34 -35.77
C PHE A 193 11.41 -1.61 -35.16
N TRP A 194 10.60 -2.53 -34.66
CA TRP A 194 11.10 -3.80 -34.15
C TRP A 194 11.77 -4.60 -35.28
N GLU A 195 13.10 -4.75 -35.19
CA GLU A 195 13.86 -5.60 -36.09
C GLU A 195 13.93 -7.02 -35.52
N TYR A 196 13.19 -7.92 -36.15
CA TYR A 196 13.26 -9.35 -35.87
C TYR A 196 14.67 -9.87 -36.19
N SER A 197 15.33 -10.44 -35.19
CA SER A 197 16.58 -11.16 -35.36
C SER A 197 16.36 -12.55 -34.81
N ALA A 198 16.44 -13.57 -35.66
CA ALA A 198 16.30 -14.96 -35.25
C ALA A 198 17.48 -15.32 -34.34
N MET A 199 17.22 -15.43 -33.04
CA MET A 199 18.19 -15.85 -32.04
C MET A 199 18.00 -17.34 -31.77
N ASP A 200 19.09 -18.03 -31.40
CA ASP A 200 19.05 -19.46 -31.09
C ASP A 200 18.34 -19.73 -29.74
N ASN A 201 18.11 -18.70 -28.93
CA ASN A 201 17.45 -18.77 -27.62
C ASN A 201 16.17 -17.94 -27.60
N ILE A 202 15.04 -18.64 -27.40
CA ILE A 202 13.69 -18.04 -27.40
C ILE A 202 13.46 -17.12 -26.19
N ASP A 203 14.12 -17.40 -25.06
CA ASP A 203 13.97 -16.59 -23.84
C ASP A 203 14.67 -15.23 -24.01
N GLU A 204 15.84 -15.22 -24.65
CA GLU A 204 16.57 -13.97 -24.97
C GLU A 204 15.82 -13.11 -25.99
N GLU A 205 15.15 -13.75 -26.95
CA GLU A 205 14.30 -13.05 -27.91
C GLU A 205 13.09 -12.39 -27.22
N TYR A 206 12.47 -13.11 -26.27
CA TYR A 206 11.36 -12.59 -25.47
C TYR A 206 11.79 -11.40 -24.59
N ASP A 207 12.91 -11.52 -23.89
CA ASP A 207 13.43 -10.46 -23.03
C ASP A 207 13.74 -9.19 -23.83
N ARG A 208 14.34 -9.32 -25.03
CA ARG A 208 14.59 -8.18 -25.93
C ARG A 208 13.30 -7.52 -26.41
N LEU A 209 12.27 -8.31 -26.70
CA LEU A 209 10.96 -7.77 -27.10
C LEU A 209 10.33 -6.98 -25.95
N VAL A 210 10.37 -7.52 -24.74
CA VAL A 210 9.87 -6.85 -23.52
C VAL A 210 10.62 -5.55 -23.28
N GLU A 211 11.96 -5.56 -23.39
CA GLU A 211 12.79 -4.37 -23.24
C GLU A 211 12.46 -3.30 -24.30
N HIS A 212 12.30 -3.69 -25.57
CA HIS A 212 11.92 -2.79 -26.65
C HIS A 212 10.55 -2.14 -26.42
N LEU A 213 9.54 -2.94 -26.02
CA LEU A 213 8.21 -2.42 -25.71
C LEU A 213 8.24 -1.44 -24.53
N HIS A 214 9.05 -1.72 -23.51
CA HIS A 214 9.25 -0.80 -22.39
C HIS A 214 9.89 0.52 -22.82
N ASN A 215 10.91 0.47 -23.67
CA ASN A 215 11.55 1.67 -24.21
C ASN A 215 10.59 2.50 -25.06
N CYS A 216 9.82 1.84 -25.95
CA CYS A 216 8.78 2.49 -26.75
C CYS A 216 7.72 3.17 -25.87
N ALA A 217 7.26 2.49 -24.81
CA ALA A 217 6.27 3.04 -23.90
C ALA A 217 6.81 4.29 -23.23
N LYS A 218 8.04 4.23 -22.70
CA LYS A 218 8.74 5.33 -22.02
C LYS A 218 8.95 6.55 -22.92
N GLU A 219 9.32 6.35 -24.18
CA GLU A 219 9.48 7.44 -25.15
C GLU A 219 8.13 8.05 -25.58
N ALA A 220 7.08 7.24 -25.62
CA ALA A 220 5.73 7.69 -25.93
C ALA A 220 5.02 8.38 -24.74
N GLU A 221 5.62 8.41 -23.55
CA GLU A 221 5.07 9.08 -22.39
C GLU A 221 5.13 10.61 -22.55
N SER A 222 3.96 11.24 -22.56
CA SER A 222 3.85 12.70 -22.42
C SER A 222 3.24 13.07 -21.06
N PHE A 223 3.89 14.00 -20.36
CA PHE A 223 3.33 14.60 -19.15
C PHE A 223 2.32 15.67 -19.56
N LYS A 224 1.01 15.41 -19.39
CA LYS A 224 0.04 16.51 -19.37
C LYS A 224 0.37 17.40 -18.19
N THR A 225 0.88 18.60 -18.46
CA THR A 225 0.82 19.68 -17.49
C THR A 225 -0.66 19.91 -17.17
N THR A 226 -1.07 19.76 -15.92
CA THR A 226 -2.48 19.87 -15.47
C THR A 226 -3.04 21.30 -15.58
N LYS A 227 -2.32 22.18 -16.25
CA LYS A 227 -2.56 23.62 -16.37
C LYS A 227 -2.71 23.92 -17.86
N SER A 228 -3.78 24.62 -18.24
CA SER A 228 -3.90 25.12 -19.60
C SER A 228 -2.69 25.98 -19.96
N LEU A 229 -2.38 26.09 -21.25
CA LEU A 229 -1.29 26.95 -21.75
C LEU A 229 -1.44 28.38 -21.19
N GLU A 230 -2.68 28.85 -21.12
CA GLU A 230 -3.08 30.12 -20.53
C GLU A 230 -2.76 30.21 -19.02
N THR A 231 -2.97 29.13 -18.26
CA THR A 231 -2.63 29.08 -16.82
C THR A 231 -1.11 29.10 -16.60
N LEU A 232 -0.33 28.45 -17.46
CA LEU A 232 1.13 28.48 -17.40
C LEU A 232 1.67 29.88 -17.73
N GLU A 233 1.09 30.54 -18.72
CA GLU A 233 1.47 31.92 -19.07
C GLU A 233 1.14 32.91 -17.95
N LEU A 234 -0.02 32.78 -17.30
CA LEU A 234 -0.37 33.59 -16.12
C LEU A 234 0.60 33.38 -14.94
N ILE A 235 1.10 32.15 -14.74
CA ILE A 235 2.10 31.87 -13.71
C ILE A 235 3.44 32.53 -14.07
N ARG A 236 3.84 32.47 -15.33
CA ARG A 236 5.07 33.09 -15.85
C ARG A 236 5.02 34.62 -15.67
N GLN A 237 3.92 35.24 -16.06
CA GLN A 237 3.68 36.68 -15.90
C GLN A 237 3.70 37.11 -14.42
N ARG A 238 3.07 36.33 -13.53
CA ARG A 238 3.11 36.60 -12.07
C ARG A 238 4.51 36.45 -11.48
N GLY A 239 5.32 35.51 -11.99
CA GLY A 239 6.72 35.36 -11.59
C GLY A 239 7.55 36.58 -11.98
N ALA A 240 7.40 37.07 -13.22
CA ALA A 240 8.07 38.27 -13.70
C ALA A 240 7.67 39.53 -12.92
N ALA A 241 6.39 39.70 -12.61
CA ALA A 241 5.90 40.84 -11.82
C ALA A 241 6.46 40.85 -10.39
N ARG A 242 6.67 39.69 -9.76
CA ARG A 242 7.30 39.60 -8.43
C ARG A 242 8.79 39.94 -8.47
N ALA A 243 9.48 39.61 -9.55
CA ALA A 243 10.88 39.97 -9.74
C ALA A 243 11.04 41.48 -10.02
N ALA A 244 10.08 42.10 -10.70
CA ALA A 244 10.09 43.52 -11.02
C ALA A 244 9.67 44.44 -9.84
N GLY A 245 8.93 43.93 -8.85
CA GLY A 245 8.49 44.69 -7.68
C GLY A 245 9.49 44.74 -6.51
N ASN A 246 10.70 44.20 -6.69
CA ASN A 246 11.79 44.19 -5.70
C ASN A 246 12.96 45.12 -6.10
N GLN A 247 12.71 46.12 -6.94
CA GLN A 247 13.64 47.24 -7.22
C GLN A 247 13.14 48.52 -6.57
#